data_AF-A0A7W2U4B7-F1
#
_entry.id   AF-A0A7W2U4B7-F1
#
_cell.length_a   1.000
_cell.length_b   1.000
_cell.length_c   1.000
_cell.angle_alpha   90.00
_cell.angle_beta   90.00
_cell.angle_gamma   90.00
#
_symmetry.space_group_name_H-M   'P 1'
#
loop_
_entity.id
_entity.type
_entity.pdbx_description
1 polymer ?
#
loop_
_entity_poly.entity_id
_entity_poly.type
_entity_poly.pdbx_seq_one_letter_code
_entity_poly.pdbx_strand_id
1 'polypeptide(L)'
;MLETGLILRALSRNKIGALLIALQIALTMAIMVNAIFMIQDRQQQMQRESGIDEANTFYLTNTVFGQDYNIQAHLQTDLHMIRNTPGVVDAVQINAVPLSGSGWSMALQHEAGEDKDAVGSAIYMVDDHGINTLGLELIAGANFKQGDVELRKDGQSTWPDKTIITQA
;
A
#
# COMPACT_ATOMS: atom_id res chain seq x y z
N MET A 1 -44.35 -26.05 -23.51
CA MET A 1 -43.50 -27.15 -24.03
C MET A 1 -43.53 -27.28 -25.56
N LEU A 2 -44.65 -27.04 -26.25
CA LEU A 2 -44.68 -27.08 -27.73
C LEU A 2 -43.86 -25.97 -28.41
N GLU A 3 -43.80 -24.79 -27.81
CA GLU A 3 -43.11 -23.63 -28.38
C GLU A 3 -41.58 -23.79 -28.38
N THR A 4 -41.00 -24.37 -27.33
CA THR A 4 -39.55 -24.65 -27.28
C THR A 4 -39.13 -25.66 -28.35
N GLY A 5 -39.97 -26.65 -28.65
CA GLY A 5 -39.74 -27.62 -29.73
C GLY A 5 -39.77 -27.00 -31.13
N LEU A 6 -40.63 -26.01 -31.36
CA LEU A 6 -40.69 -25.23 -32.62
C LEU A 6 -39.45 -24.36 -32.79
N ILE A 7 -38.99 -23.69 -31.73
CA ILE A 7 -37.78 -22.86 -31.72
C ILE A 7 -36.53 -23.70 -32.04
N LEU A 8 -36.37 -24.85 -31.38
CA LEU A 8 -35.24 -25.76 -31.63
C LEU A 8 -35.23 -26.31 -33.06
N ARG A 9 -36.40 -26.67 -33.60
CA ARG A 9 -36.54 -27.09 -35.01
C ARG A 9 -36.21 -25.96 -35.98
N ALA A 10 -36.61 -24.73 -35.69
CA ALA A 10 -36.27 -23.56 -36.52
C ALA A 10 -34.76 -23.28 -36.52
N LEU A 11 -34.10 -23.33 -35.35
CA LEU A 11 -32.66 -23.17 -35.21
C LEU A 11 -31.87 -24.27 -35.94
N SER A 12 -32.37 -25.51 -35.93
CA SER A 12 -31.75 -26.64 -36.63
C SER A 12 -31.72 -26.50 -38.15
N ARG A 13 -32.58 -25.65 -38.73
CA ARG A 13 -32.67 -25.39 -40.18
C ARG A 13 -31.65 -24.37 -40.68
N ASN A 14 -31.21 -23.42 -39.83
CA ASN A 14 -30.14 -22.47 -40.15
C ASN A 14 -29.00 -22.57 -39.11
N LYS A 15 -28.30 -23.71 -39.14
CA LYS A 15 -27.31 -24.09 -38.13
C LYS A 15 -26.17 -23.08 -37.97
N ILE A 16 -25.71 -22.49 -39.08
CA ILE A 16 -24.61 -21.53 -39.06
C ILE A 16 -25.04 -20.22 -38.40
N GLY A 17 -26.22 -19.69 -38.78
CA GLY A 17 -26.75 -18.46 -38.16
C GLY A 17 -27.03 -18.64 -36.66
N ALA A 18 -27.65 -19.77 -36.28
CA ALA A 18 -27.90 -20.10 -34.88
C ALA A 18 -26.59 -20.26 -34.08
N LEU A 19 -25.58 -20.90 -34.65
CA LEU A 19 -24.27 -21.08 -34.03
C LEU A 19 -23.53 -19.75 -33.85
N LEU A 20 -23.54 -18.88 -34.85
CA LEU A 20 -22.90 -17.56 -34.78
C LEU A 20 -23.54 -16.68 -33.71
N ILE A 21 -24.87 -16.68 -33.60
CA ILE A 21 -25.60 -15.95 -32.54
C ILE A 21 -25.26 -16.51 -31.16
N ALA A 22 -25.29 -17.85 -31.00
CA ALA A 22 -24.93 -18.49 -29.75
C ALA A 22 -23.48 -18.20 -29.34
N LEU A 23 -22.54 -18.26 -30.28
CA LEU A 23 -21.13 -17.93 -30.06
C LEU A 23 -20.95 -16.46 -29.67
N GLN A 24 -21.65 -15.55 -30.33
CA GLN A 24 -21.61 -14.12 -30.01
C GLN A 24 -22.12 -13.87 -28.58
N ILE A 25 -23.27 -14.43 -28.21
CA ILE A 25 -23.83 -14.29 -26.86
C ILE A 25 -22.89 -14.92 -25.82
N ALA A 26 -22.31 -16.08 -26.12
CA ALA A 26 -21.36 -16.74 -25.22
C ALA A 26 -20.10 -15.89 -25.03
N LEU A 27 -19.56 -15.30 -26.10
CA LEU A 27 -18.38 -14.44 -26.04
C LEU A 27 -18.66 -13.15 -25.26
N THR A 28 -19.79 -12.48 -25.51
CA THR A 28 -20.15 -11.26 -24.76
C THR A 28 -20.39 -11.56 -23.29
N MET A 29 -21.05 -12.68 -22.96
CA MET A 29 -21.24 -13.11 -21.58
C MET A 29 -19.91 -13.45 -20.90
N ALA A 30 -19.00 -14.15 -21.59
CA ALA A 30 -17.68 -14.47 -21.06
C ALA A 30 -16.87 -13.19 -20.75
N ILE A 31 -16.89 -12.20 -21.65
CA ILE A 31 -16.25 -10.90 -21.41
C ILE A 31 -16.88 -10.18 -20.22
N MET A 32 -18.22 -10.14 -20.13
CA MET A 32 -18.92 -9.49 -19.02
C MET A 32 -18.62 -10.14 -17.68
N VAL A 33 -18.65 -11.48 -17.59
CA VAL A 33 -18.35 -12.21 -16.35
C VAL A 33 -16.91 -11.95 -15.90
N ASN A 34 -15.94 -12.00 -16.83
CA ASN A 34 -14.55 -11.69 -16.51
C ASN A 34 -14.36 -10.23 -16.06
N ALA A 35 -15.04 -9.27 -16.69
CA ALA A 35 -14.97 -7.87 -16.30
C ALA A 35 -15.56 -7.64 -14.90
N ILE A 36 -16.72 -8.22 -14.60
CA ILE A 36 -17.35 -8.14 -13.28
C ILE A 36 -16.45 -8.76 -12.22
N PHE A 37 -15.83 -9.91 -12.51
CA PHE A 37 -14.89 -10.56 -11.60
C PHE A 37 -13.70 -9.65 -11.27
N MET A 38 -13.06 -9.04 -12.28
CA MET A 38 -11.96 -8.09 -12.05
C MET A 38 -12.39 -6.86 -11.24
N ILE A 39 -13.62 -6.37 -11.43
CA ILE A 39 -14.16 -5.25 -10.66
C ILE A 39 -14.36 -5.65 -9.19
N GLN A 40 -14.92 -6.84 -8.93
CA GLN A 40 -15.13 -7.34 -7.57
C GLN A 40 -13.80 -7.59 -6.86
N ASP A 41 -12.83 -8.20 -7.53
CA ASP A 41 -11.48 -8.42 -6.99
C ASP A 41 -10.82 -7.08 -6.62
N ARG A 42 -10.86 -6.10 -7.53
CA ARG A 42 -10.34 -4.74 -7.25
C ARG A 42 -11.07 -4.09 -6.08
N GLN A 43 -12.39 -4.21 -6.01
CA GLN A 43 -13.17 -3.65 -4.91
C GLN A 43 -12.77 -4.28 -3.57
N GLN A 44 -12.58 -5.59 -3.53
CA GLN A 44 -12.12 -6.30 -2.34
C GLN A 44 -10.72 -5.83 -1.92
N GLN A 45 -9.80 -5.65 -2.88
CA GLN A 45 -8.46 -5.14 -2.57
C GLN A 45 -8.48 -3.69 -2.04
N MET A 46 -9.35 -2.82 -2.58
CA MET A 46 -9.49 -1.44 -2.07
C MET A 46 -10.19 -1.37 -0.70
N GLN A 47 -10.95 -2.39 -0.31
CA GLN A 47 -11.59 -2.47 1.01
C GLN A 47 -10.69 -3.07 2.09
N ARG A 48 -9.50 -3.56 1.72
CA ARG A 48 -8.53 -4.06 2.69
C ARG A 48 -8.08 -2.90 3.58
N GLU A 49 -8.20 -3.08 4.88
CA GLU A 49 -7.67 -2.13 5.86
C GLU A 49 -6.18 -1.92 5.62
N SER A 50 -5.72 -0.67 5.61
CA SER A 50 -4.30 -0.34 5.40
C SER A 50 -3.39 -0.80 6.54
N GLY A 51 -3.97 -1.10 7.71
CA GLY A 51 -3.24 -1.41 8.93
C GLY A 51 -2.72 -0.18 9.68
N ILE A 52 -3.04 1.03 9.24
CA ILE A 52 -2.73 2.29 9.94
C ILE A 52 -4.03 3.00 10.38
N ASP A 53 -3.93 3.91 11.35
CA ASP A 53 -5.07 4.73 11.78
C ASP A 53 -5.37 5.85 10.76
N GLU A 54 -6.03 5.48 9.66
CA GLU A 54 -6.40 6.41 8.57
C GLU A 54 -7.38 7.51 9.01
N ALA A 55 -8.25 7.24 9.99
CA ALA A 55 -9.32 8.16 10.36
C ALA A 55 -8.81 9.33 11.22
N ASN A 56 -7.77 9.10 12.03
CA ASN A 56 -7.23 10.12 12.93
C ASN A 56 -5.84 10.63 12.51
N THR A 57 -5.30 10.13 11.39
CA THR A 57 -3.99 10.54 10.88
C THR A 57 -4.14 11.44 9.66
N PHE A 58 -3.33 12.49 9.60
CA PHE A 58 -3.14 13.32 8.41
C PHE A 58 -1.65 13.61 8.23
N TYR A 59 -1.26 14.01 7.03
CA TYR A 59 0.12 14.39 6.74
C TYR A 59 0.22 15.87 6.40
N LEU A 60 1.37 16.44 6.72
CA LEU A 60 1.77 17.79 6.33
C LEU A 60 3.02 17.67 5.46
N THR A 61 3.11 18.53 4.45
CA THR A 61 4.33 18.67 3.64
C THR A 61 4.80 20.11 3.70
N ASN A 62 6.11 20.30 3.80
CA ASN A 62 6.74 21.61 3.80
C ASN A 62 7.84 21.64 2.74
N THR A 63 7.99 22.76 2.07
CA THR A 63 9.07 22.99 1.09
C THR A 63 9.89 24.18 1.55
N VAL A 64 11.18 23.95 1.75
CA VAL A 64 12.14 24.94 2.21
C VAL A 64 12.84 25.57 1.00
N PHE A 65 12.91 26.91 0.96
CA PHE A 65 13.55 27.66 -0.14
C PHE A 65 14.82 28.43 0.27
N GLY A 66 15.19 28.42 1.56
CA GLY A 66 16.37 29.14 2.07
C GLY A 66 17.68 28.39 1.80
N GLN A 67 18.74 29.11 1.40
CA GLN A 67 20.03 28.51 1.03
C GLN A 67 20.83 27.94 2.21
N ASP A 68 20.68 28.53 3.41
CA ASP A 68 21.38 28.09 4.65
C ASP A 68 20.39 27.57 5.70
N TYR A 69 19.26 27.02 5.28
CA TYR A 69 18.24 26.55 6.20
C TYR A 69 18.66 25.24 6.87
N ASN A 70 18.80 25.25 8.20
CA ASN A 70 19.11 24.05 8.97
C ASN A 70 17.85 23.20 9.16
N ILE A 71 17.52 22.38 8.15
CA ILE A 71 16.34 21.50 8.15
C ILE A 71 16.28 20.66 9.42
N GLN A 72 17.41 20.15 9.90
CA GLN A 72 17.45 19.23 11.03
C GLN A 72 17.03 19.90 12.34
N ALA A 73 17.59 21.06 12.65
CA ALA A 73 17.27 21.80 13.87
C ALA A 73 15.80 22.28 13.88
N HIS A 74 15.32 22.74 12.72
CA HIS A 74 13.94 23.18 12.58
C HIS A 74 12.95 22.02 12.64
N LEU A 75 13.24 20.88 11.99
CA LEU A 75 12.39 19.70 12.04
C LEU A 75 12.16 19.20 13.48
N GLN A 76 13.23 19.13 14.29
CA GLN A 76 13.11 18.73 15.69
C GLN A 76 12.26 19.72 16.49
N THR A 77 12.42 21.02 16.24
CA THR A 77 11.64 22.07 16.90
C THR A 77 10.17 21.99 16.50
N ASP A 78 9.89 21.82 15.22
CA ASP A 78 8.54 21.73 14.66
C ASP A 78 7.82 20.47 15.16
N LEU A 79 8.47 19.30 15.13
CA LEU A 79 7.92 18.07 15.70
C LEU A 79 7.63 18.22 17.19
N HIS A 80 8.52 18.84 17.95
CA HIS A 80 8.29 19.10 19.38
C HIS A 80 7.07 20.02 19.59
N MET A 81 6.91 21.07 18.79
CA MET A 81 5.73 21.94 18.87
C MET A 81 4.43 21.20 18.50
N ILE A 82 4.45 20.41 17.42
CA ILE A 82 3.29 19.65 16.96
C ILE A 82 2.88 18.63 18.03
N ARG A 83 3.81 17.84 18.56
CA ARG A 83 3.55 16.85 19.62
C ARG A 83 2.99 17.47 20.91
N ASN A 84 3.33 18.73 21.20
CA ASN A 84 2.81 19.45 22.36
C ASN A 84 1.52 20.24 22.08
N THR A 85 0.98 20.18 20.86
CA THR A 85 -0.26 20.87 20.52
C THR A 85 -1.46 20.11 21.10
N PRO A 86 -2.38 20.77 21.83
CA PRO A 86 -3.55 20.10 22.41
C PRO A 86 -4.37 19.36 21.34
N GLY A 87 -4.64 18.07 21.59
CA GLY A 87 -5.39 17.20 20.67
C GLY A 87 -4.52 16.39 19.71
N VAL A 88 -3.22 16.66 19.62
CA VAL A 88 -2.26 15.80 18.92
C VAL A 88 -1.86 14.66 19.84
N VAL A 89 -2.08 13.42 19.41
CA VAL A 89 -1.64 12.22 20.14
C VAL A 89 -0.14 12.01 19.96
N ASP A 90 0.32 12.05 18.71
CA ASP A 90 1.73 11.99 18.36
C ASP A 90 1.97 12.51 16.94
N ALA A 91 3.23 12.70 16.57
CA ALA A 91 3.64 13.06 15.21
C ALA A 91 5.00 12.47 14.89
N VAL A 92 5.23 12.10 13.63
CA VAL A 92 6.51 11.56 13.15
C VAL A 92 6.87 12.17 11.80
N GLN A 93 8.16 12.40 11.58
CA GLN A 93 8.65 12.65 10.22
C GLN A 93 8.80 11.30 9.52
N ILE A 94 8.22 11.20 8.34
CA ILE A 94 8.28 10.01 7.50
C ILE A 94 8.72 10.39 6.08
N ASN A 95 9.43 9.48 5.41
CA ASN A 95 9.93 9.68 4.04
C ASN A 95 8.82 9.56 2.97
N ALA A 96 7.76 8.80 3.24
CA ALA A 96 6.62 8.63 2.35
C ALA A 96 5.37 8.22 3.13
N VAL A 97 4.19 8.65 2.68
CA VAL A 97 2.92 8.21 3.26
C VAL A 97 2.66 6.75 2.86
N PRO A 98 2.37 5.84 3.80
CA PRO A 98 2.02 4.46 3.47
C PRO A 98 0.90 4.37 2.44
N LEU A 99 1.00 3.43 1.50
CA LEU A 99 0.05 3.22 0.41
C LEU A 99 -0.20 4.42 -0.54
N SER A 100 0.65 5.46 -0.50
CA SER A 100 0.53 6.62 -1.43
C SER A 100 0.93 6.32 -2.88
N GLY A 101 1.41 5.11 -3.17
CA GLY A 101 1.86 4.71 -4.52
C GLY A 101 3.28 5.17 -4.87
N SER A 102 3.96 5.87 -3.98
CA SER A 102 5.36 6.25 -4.10
C SER A 102 6.09 6.02 -2.77
N GLY A 103 7.42 5.98 -2.82
CA GLY A 103 8.24 5.78 -1.65
C GLY A 103 9.47 4.94 -1.95
N TRP A 104 10.06 4.43 -0.89
CA TRP A 104 11.26 3.61 -0.95
C TRP A 104 10.85 2.14 -0.85
N SER A 105 11.55 1.29 -1.58
CA SER A 105 11.39 -0.15 -1.48
C SER A 105 12.74 -0.85 -1.59
N MET A 106 12.86 -2.00 -0.94
CA MET A 106 13.97 -2.93 -1.10
C MET A 106 13.47 -4.36 -1.10
N ALA A 107 14.31 -5.28 -1.55
CA ALA A 107 14.05 -6.71 -1.37
C ALA A 107 14.70 -7.16 -0.05
N LEU A 108 13.93 -7.84 0.79
CA LEU A 108 14.40 -8.44 2.04
C LEU A 108 14.50 -9.96 1.88
N GLN A 109 15.58 -10.55 2.36
CA GLN A 109 15.81 -11.99 2.35
C GLN A 109 15.86 -12.52 3.79
N HIS A 110 15.31 -13.71 4.02
CA HIS A 110 15.41 -14.38 5.33
C HIS A 110 16.79 -15.01 5.56
N GLU A 111 17.48 -15.37 4.48
CA GLU A 111 18.79 -16.01 4.51
C GLU A 111 19.78 -15.22 3.66
N ALA A 112 21.04 -15.16 4.08
CA ALA A 112 22.09 -14.54 3.29
C ALA A 112 22.43 -15.42 2.06
N GLY A 113 22.59 -14.79 0.90
CA GLY A 113 23.07 -15.41 -0.33
C GLY A 113 22.49 -14.79 -1.58
N GLU A 114 23.25 -14.76 -2.68
CA GLU A 114 22.79 -14.16 -3.95
C GLU A 114 21.61 -14.94 -4.58
N ASP A 115 21.52 -16.24 -4.33
CA ASP A 115 20.50 -17.14 -4.90
C ASP A 115 19.27 -17.34 -3.97
N LYS A 116 19.03 -16.43 -3.03
CA LYS A 116 17.94 -16.55 -2.05
C LYS A 116 16.72 -15.74 -2.45
N ASP A 117 15.55 -16.32 -2.23
CA ASP A 117 14.27 -15.66 -2.47
C ASP A 117 14.17 -14.39 -1.63
N ALA A 118 13.84 -13.29 -2.30
CA ALA A 118 13.71 -11.98 -1.69
C ALA A 118 12.29 -11.46 -1.85
N VAL A 119 11.77 -10.80 -0.80
CA VAL A 119 10.43 -10.21 -0.78
C VAL A 119 10.55 -8.71 -0.88
N GLY A 120 9.94 -8.13 -1.92
CA GLY A 120 9.83 -6.69 -2.08
C GLY A 120 9.04 -6.08 -0.91
N SER A 121 9.66 -5.15 -0.20
CA SER A 121 9.13 -4.51 1.00
C SER A 121 9.26 -3.00 0.87
N ALA A 122 8.22 -2.27 1.26
CA ALA A 122 8.29 -0.82 1.39
C ALA A 122 9.13 -0.44 2.62
N ILE A 123 9.86 0.67 2.53
CA ILE A 123 10.71 1.17 3.60
C ILE A 123 10.19 2.51 4.07
N TYR A 124 9.84 2.57 5.36
CA TYR A 124 9.46 3.78 6.05
C TYR A 124 10.53 4.13 7.08
N MET A 125 11.09 5.33 6.95
CA MET A 125 12.06 5.88 7.88
C MET A 125 11.28 6.72 8.88
N VAL A 126 11.35 6.32 10.15
CA VAL A 126 10.61 6.92 11.27
C VAL A 126 11.54 7.01 12.49
N ASP A 127 11.14 7.80 13.49
CA ASP A 127 11.77 7.82 14.80
C ASP A 127 11.03 6.93 15.80
N ASP A 128 11.35 7.05 17.09
CA ASP A 128 10.73 6.31 18.19
C ASP A 128 9.23 6.57 18.38
N HIS A 129 8.67 7.60 17.74
CA HIS A 129 7.25 7.91 17.74
C HIS A 129 6.47 7.27 16.57
N GLY A 130 7.15 6.59 15.64
CA GLY A 130 6.53 6.04 14.43
C GLY A 130 5.37 5.07 14.69
N ILE A 131 5.54 4.14 15.65
CA ILE A 131 4.50 3.18 16.02
C ILE A 131 3.24 3.87 16.54
N ASN A 132 3.41 4.79 17.50
CA ASN A 132 2.30 5.48 18.14
C ASN A 132 1.59 6.42 17.15
N THR A 133 2.35 7.13 16.32
CA THR A 133 1.77 8.05 15.32
C THR A 133 0.95 7.32 14.26
N LEU A 134 1.40 6.14 13.81
CA LEU A 134 0.69 5.36 12.79
C LEU A 134 -0.41 4.45 13.37
N GLY A 135 -0.57 4.41 14.69
CA GLY A 135 -1.53 3.53 15.36
C GLY A 135 -1.17 2.05 15.28
N LEU A 136 0.12 1.73 15.17
CA LEU A 136 0.60 0.36 15.01
C LEU A 136 0.71 -0.36 16.36
N GLU A 137 0.56 -1.68 16.34
CA GLU A 137 0.78 -2.55 17.51
C GLU A 137 2.10 -3.31 17.39
N LEU A 138 2.95 -3.24 18.41
CA LEU A 138 4.20 -3.99 18.47
C LEU A 138 3.96 -5.40 19.04
N ILE A 139 3.97 -6.41 18.18
CA ILE A 139 3.71 -7.81 18.56
C ILE A 139 4.94 -8.54 19.14
N ALA A 140 6.15 -8.12 18.76
CA ALA A 140 7.40 -8.75 19.18
C ALA A 140 8.59 -7.77 19.10
N GLY A 141 9.60 -7.99 19.96
CA GLY A 141 10.80 -7.15 20.01
C GLY A 141 10.63 -5.91 20.87
N ALA A 142 11.21 -4.79 20.45
CA ALA A 142 11.12 -3.51 21.15
C ALA A 142 11.02 -2.37 20.14
N ASN A 143 10.31 -1.30 20.51
CA ASN A 143 10.29 -0.07 19.73
C ASN A 143 11.70 0.58 19.71
N PHE A 144 11.93 1.47 18.75
CA PHE A 144 13.13 2.29 18.71
C PHE A 144 13.23 3.13 19.99
N LYS A 145 14.46 3.37 20.44
CA LYS A 145 14.78 4.36 21.46
C LYS A 145 15.32 5.61 20.77
N GLN A 146 15.23 6.76 21.44
CA GLN A 146 15.80 8.01 20.93
C GLN A 146 17.27 7.89 20.48
N GLY A 147 18.08 7.06 21.16
CA GLY A 147 19.48 6.83 20.80
C GLY A 147 19.70 5.93 19.58
N ASP A 148 18.65 5.28 19.08
CA ASP A 148 18.69 4.45 17.86
C ASP A 148 18.38 5.28 16.60
N VAL A 149 17.84 6.49 16.78
CA VAL A 149 17.40 7.36 15.69
C VAL A 149 18.58 8.16 15.17
N GLU A 150 18.89 7.96 13.90
CA GLU A 150 19.94 8.69 13.20
C GLU A 150 19.40 9.50 12.03
N LEU A 151 20.06 10.61 11.73
CA LEU A 151 19.75 11.42 10.56
C LEU A 151 20.49 10.85 9.36
N ARG A 152 19.71 10.38 8.39
CA ARG A 152 20.26 9.90 7.12
C ARG A 152 20.89 11.06 6.35
N LYS A 153 22.16 10.90 5.98
CA LYS A 153 22.89 11.88 5.14
C LYS A 153 22.65 11.62 3.66
N ASP A 154 22.76 12.66 2.86
CA ASP A 154 22.69 12.54 1.39
C ASP A 154 23.77 11.57 0.89
N GLY A 155 23.36 10.61 0.07
CA GLY A 155 24.25 9.59 -0.49
C GLY A 155 24.69 8.50 0.50
N GLN A 156 24.18 8.48 1.74
CA GLN A 156 24.44 7.38 2.67
C GLN A 156 23.89 6.06 2.09
N SER A 157 24.71 5.02 2.05
CA SER A 157 24.33 3.69 1.57
C SER A 157 24.10 2.68 2.69
N THR A 158 24.51 3.00 3.92
CA THR A 158 24.31 2.15 5.09
C THR A 158 22.88 2.27 5.62
N TRP A 159 22.47 1.22 6.34
CA TRP A 159 21.19 1.13 7.03
C TRP A 159 21.43 1.09 8.54
N PRO A 160 20.47 1.58 9.36
CA PRO A 160 20.57 1.47 10.81
C PRO A 160 20.59 0.01 11.28
N ASP A 161 21.25 -0.24 12.41
CA ASP A 161 21.37 -1.58 12.99
C ASP A 161 20.03 -2.16 13.51
N LYS A 162 19.03 -1.29 13.70
CA LYS A 162 17.70 -1.65 14.19
C LYS A 162 16.66 -1.35 13.13
N THR A 163 15.75 -2.30 12.93
CA THR A 163 14.62 -2.17 12.01
C THR A 163 13.42 -2.89 12.61
N ILE A 164 12.22 -2.38 12.32
CA ILE A 164 10.96 -3.02 12.67
C ILE A 164 10.32 -3.48 11.36
N ILE A 165 9.89 -4.74 11.33
CA ILE A 165 9.24 -5.35 10.17
C ILE A 165 7.76 -5.45 10.49
N THR A 166 6.92 -4.95 9.58
CA THR A 166 5.46 -5.07 9.70
C THR A 166 4.98 -6.41 9.14
N GLN A 167 3.95 -6.96 9.76
CA GLN A 167 3.23 -8.11 9.22
C GLN A 167 2.14 -7.60 8.26
N ALA A 168 2.06 -8.20 7.07
CA ALA A 168 1.04 -7.88 6.06
C ALA A 168 -0.18 -8.81 6.16
#